data_AF-A0A2V6Y706-F1
#
_entry.id   AF-A0A2V6Y706-F1
#
_cell.length_a   1.000
_cell.length_b   1.000
_cell.length_c   1.000
_cell.angle_alpha   90.00
_cell.angle_beta   90.00
_cell.angle_gamma   90.00
#
_symmetry.space_group_name_H-M   'P 1'
#
loop_
_entity.id
_entity.type
_entity.pdbx_description
1 polymer ?
#
loop_
_entity_poly.entity_id
_entity_poly.type
_entity_poly.pdbx_seq_one_letter_code
_entity_poly.pdbx_strand_id
1 'polypeptide(L)' 'SHSPYVDVKNNSDHANSSVYQAPSGAWVFGAGTMAWTWTLDDYNPPGTQSHAIDTRMQRTTANILDRFVGN' A
#
# COMPACT_ATOMS: atom_id res chain seq x y z
N SER A 1 0.74 8.42 -8.57
CA SER A 1 0.38 7.28 -9.43
C SER A 1 -1.07 7.42 -9.85
N HIS A 2 -1.60 6.56 -10.72
CA HIS A 2 -3.02 6.52 -11.10
C HIS A 2 -3.39 5.06 -11.44
N SER A 3 -3.56 4.23 -10.42
CA SER A 3 -3.65 2.77 -10.56
C SER A 3 -5.10 2.31 -10.61
N PRO A 4 -5.53 1.57 -11.64
CA PRO A 4 -6.89 1.06 -11.72
C PRO A 4 -7.13 -0.07 -10.69
N TYR A 5 -8.30 -0.10 -10.07
CA TYR A 5 -8.78 -1.19 -9.22
C TYR A 5 -10.29 -1.37 -9.34
N VAL A 6 -10.82 -2.48 -8.82
CA VAL A 6 -12.26 -2.74 -8.73
C VAL A 6 -12.65 -2.74 -7.26
N ASP A 7 -13.68 -1.97 -6.90
CA ASP A 7 -14.18 -1.89 -5.53
C ASP A 7 -15.03 -3.13 -5.14
N VAL A 8 -15.42 -3.21 -3.87
CA VAL A 8 -16.23 -4.34 -3.35
C VAL A 8 -17.66 -4.37 -3.91
N LYS A 9 -18.10 -3.32 -4.63
CA LYS A 9 -19.38 -3.21 -5.33
C LYS A 9 -19.23 -3.47 -6.84
N ASN A 10 -18.06 -3.92 -7.28
CA ASN A 10 -17.72 -4.22 -8.66
C ASN A 10 -17.68 -2.98 -9.59
N ASN A 11 -17.38 -1.79 -9.05
CA ASN A 11 -17.13 -0.59 -9.83
C ASN A 11 -15.64 -0.44 -10.12
N SER A 12 -15.30 0.02 -11.34
CA SER A 12 -13.93 0.40 -11.68
C SER A 12 -13.64 1.80 -11.14
N ASP A 13 -12.49 1.96 -10.51
CA ASP A 13 -12.02 3.24 -9.96
C ASP A 13 -10.47 3.29 -9.96
N HIS A 14 -9.90 4.42 -9.52
CA HIS A 14 -8.46 4.64 -9.47
C HIS A 14 -7.97 4.95 -8.06
N ALA A 15 -6.93 4.23 -7.62
CA ALA A 15 -6.18 4.54 -6.41
C ALA A 15 -4.92 5.34 -6.77
N ASN A 16 -4.60 6.34 -5.95
CA ASN A 16 -3.42 7.19 -6.14
C ASN A 16 -2.55 7.13 -4.89
N SER A 17 -1.25 6.93 -5.11
CA SER A 17 -0.17 7.00 -4.13
C SER A 17 0.89 8.01 -4.58
N SER A 18 1.64 8.55 -3.64
CA SER A 18 2.69 9.52 -3.89
C SER A 18 4.01 9.08 -3.24
N VAL A 19 5.11 9.40 -3.90
CA VAL A 19 6.46 9.26 -3.37
C VAL A 19 7.28 10.46 -3.81
N TYR A 20 8.03 11.05 -2.88
CA TYR A 20 8.93 12.15 -3.18
C TYR A 20 10.13 12.17 -2.22
N GLN A 21 11.17 12.87 -2.62
CA GLN A 21 12.32 13.14 -1.76
C GLN A 21 12.23 14.58 -1.25
N ALA A 22 12.27 14.78 0.06
CA ALA A 22 12.30 16.10 0.69
C ALA A 22 13.67 16.77 0.49
N PRO A 23 13.79 18.11 0.64
CA PRO A 23 15.07 18.81 0.53
C PRO A 23 16.17 18.30 1.47
N SER A 24 15.80 17.67 2.59
CA SER A 24 16.73 17.01 3.52
C SER A 24 17.34 15.70 2.98
N GLY A 25 16.88 15.21 1.83
CA GLY A 25 17.26 13.93 1.25
C GLY A 25 16.41 12.75 1.72
N ALA A 26 15.51 12.95 2.70
CA ALA A 26 14.60 11.91 3.18
C ALA A 26 13.53 11.56 2.13
N TRP A 27 13.21 10.27 2.00
CA TRP A 27 12.07 9.82 1.20
C TRP A 27 10.78 9.87 1.99
N VAL A 28 9.70 10.29 1.33
CA VAL A 28 8.36 10.35 1.89
C VAL A 28 7.43 9.59 0.95
N PHE A 29 6.64 8.67 1.50
CA PHE A 29 5.63 7.90 0.79
C PHE A 29 4.25 8.13 1.41
N GLY A 30 3.24 8.29 0.56
CA GLY A 30 1.84 8.35 0.94
C GLY A 30 1.02 7.31 0.18
N ALA A 31 0.42 6.36 0.91
CA ALA A 31 -0.36 5.27 0.33
C ALA A 31 -1.72 5.71 -0.25
N GLY A 32 -2.30 6.79 0.27
CA GLY A 32 -3.61 7.30 -0.18
C GLY A 32 -4.80 6.42 0.21
N THR A 33 -4.63 5.48 1.15
CA THR A 33 -5.68 4.57 1.62
C THR A 33 -5.40 4.09 3.04
N MET A 34 -6.45 3.74 3.80
CA MET A 34 -6.33 3.06 5.10
C MET A 34 -6.12 1.55 4.95
N ALA A 35 -6.50 0.96 3.81
CA ALA A 35 -6.50 -0.49 3.61
C ALA A 35 -5.12 -1.07 3.23
N TRP A 36 -4.06 -0.25 3.17
CA TRP A 36 -2.72 -0.68 2.77
C TRP A 36 -2.21 -1.83 3.65
N THR A 37 -2.28 -1.64 4.97
CA THR A 37 -1.74 -2.59 5.96
C THR A 37 -2.48 -3.91 5.97
N TRP A 38 -3.79 -3.91 5.67
CA TRP A 38 -4.62 -5.11 5.64
C TRP A 38 -4.22 -6.12 4.56
N THR A 39 -3.39 -5.73 3.60
CA THR A 39 -2.92 -6.60 2.51
C THR A 39 -1.53 -7.19 2.76
N LEU A 40 -0.89 -6.84 3.88
CA LEU A 40 0.51 -7.20 4.16
C LEU A 40 0.67 -8.52 4.92
N ASP A 41 -0.34 -8.92 5.69
CA ASP A 41 -0.35 -10.15 6.48
C ASP A 41 -1.73 -10.83 6.47
N ASP A 42 -1.82 -11.99 7.10
CA ASP A 42 -3.04 -12.78 7.25
C ASP A 42 -3.72 -12.55 8.62
N TYR A 43 -3.34 -11.50 9.35
CA TYR A 43 -3.91 -11.21 10.64
C TYR A 43 -5.35 -10.71 10.50
N ASN A 44 -6.29 -11.55 10.93
CA ASN A 44 -7.72 -11.28 10.85
C ASN A 44 -8.37 -11.43 12.24
N PRO A 45 -8.59 -10.31 12.96
CA PRO A 45 -9.26 -10.34 14.25
C PRO A 45 -10.65 -11.01 14.19
N PRO A 46 -11.09 -11.68 15.26
CA PRO A 46 -12.45 -12.22 15.32
C PRO A 46 -13.49 -11.13 15.06
N GLY A 47 -14.43 -11.41 14.14
CA GLY A 47 -15.51 -10.47 13.79
C GLY A 47 -15.15 -9.43 12.73
N THR A 48 -13.96 -9.45 12.14
CA THR A 48 -13.61 -8.61 10.98
C THR A 48 -13.75 -9.37 9.68
N GLN A 49 -13.86 -8.63 8.57
CA GLN A 49 -13.78 -9.23 7.25
C GLN A 49 -12.37 -9.79 7.03
N SER A 50 -12.27 -10.99 6.47
CA SER A 50 -10.97 -11.57 6.12
C SER A 50 -10.37 -10.77 4.97
N HIS A 51 -9.18 -10.23 5.18
CA HIS A 51 -8.39 -9.60 4.13
C HIS A 51 -7.39 -10.63 3.58
N ALA A 52 -7.24 -10.66 2.26
CA ALA A 52 -6.28 -11.54 1.59
C ALA A 52 -4.93 -10.83 1.48
N ILE A 53 -3.86 -11.56 1.78
CA ILE A 53 -2.49 -11.10 1.51
C ILE A 53 -2.34 -10.85 0.00
N ASP A 54 -1.79 -9.69 -0.36
CA ASP A 54 -1.35 -9.41 -1.72
C ASP A 54 0.18 -9.34 -1.78
N THR A 55 0.80 -10.35 -2.39
CA THR A 55 2.26 -10.45 -2.54
C THR A 55 2.86 -9.24 -3.29
N ARG A 56 2.08 -8.57 -4.14
CA ARG A 56 2.53 -7.35 -4.85
C ARG A 56 2.63 -6.18 -3.88
N MET A 57 1.72 -6.09 -2.92
CA MET A 57 1.72 -5.06 -1.88
C MET A 57 2.87 -5.28 -0.88
N GLN A 58 3.14 -6.54 -0.51
CA GLN A 58 4.32 -6.90 0.29
C GLN A 58 5.61 -6.48 -0.41
N ARG A 59 5.79 -6.84 -1.68
CA ARG A 59 6.97 -6.44 -2.47
C ARG A 59 7.09 -4.93 -2.60
N THR A 60 5.98 -4.24 -2.84
CA THR A 60 5.97 -2.77 -2.93
C THR A 60 6.41 -2.15 -1.61
N THR A 61 5.93 -2.68 -0.48
CA THR A 61 6.32 -2.22 0.86
C THR A 61 7.80 -2.48 1.11
N ALA A 62 8.33 -3.66 0.78
CA ALA A 62 9.75 -3.97 0.91
C ALA A 62 10.63 -2.96 0.13
N ASN A 63 10.30 -2.71 -1.15
CA ASN A 63 11.04 -1.75 -1.98
C ASN A 63 11.01 -0.32 -1.40
N ILE A 64 9.89 0.10 -0.83
CA ILE A 64 9.77 1.41 -0.17
C ILE A 64 10.69 1.47 1.05
N LEU A 65 10.66 0.44 1.89
CA LEU A 65 11.50 0.37 3.09
C LEU A 65 12.99 0.31 2.74
N ASP A 66 13.39 -0.49 1.75
CA ASP A 66 14.76 -0.53 1.25
C ASP A 66 15.23 0.86 0.82
N ARG A 67 14.39 1.59 0.09
CA ARG A 67 14.71 2.96 -0.32
C ARG A 67 14.87 3.91 0.86
N PHE A 68 14.10 3.72 1.93
CA PHE A 68 14.14 4.57 3.13
C PHE A 68 15.40 4.31 3.96
N VAL A 69 15.85 3.07 4.05
CA VAL A 69 17.06 2.69 4.79
C VAL A 69 18.34 2.79 3.96
N GLY A 70 18.23 3.00 2.65
CA GLY A 70 19.37 3.20 1.76
C GLY A 70 20.03 1.91 1.27
N ASN A 71 19.26 0.81 1.20
CA ASN A 71 19.68 -0.46 0.59
C ASN A 71 19.59 -0.43 -0.94
#